data_AF-A0A1X0P291-F1
#
_entry.id   AF-A0A1X0P291-F1
#
_cell.length_a   1.000
_cell.length_b   1.000
_cell.length_c   1.000
_cell.angle_alpha   90.00
_cell.angle_beta   90.00
_cell.angle_gamma   90.00
#
_symmetry.space_group_name_H-M   'P 1'
#
loop_
_entity.id
_entity.type
_entity.pdbx_description
1 polymer ?
#
loop_
_entity_poly.entity_id
_entity_poly.type
_entity_poly.pdbx_seq_one_letter_code
_entity_poly.pdbx_strand_id
1 'polypeptide(L)'
;MLRKFSFLKSNALHNPSPFVDGALQLIKLHLAHKNAAMEGDKKACHAIESEFLREVEAFRPSFTMSSSLSVAKLYTKKLHGALSYFQLHDDPLMRQLDLIIGKQSMRQSTNRHAGVFKTPASTQMTLLSSLEEREETVLPTELPHPPKPDPFEPLREGALKVPARHRGHWVLRDPGIAITREERKSDPW
;
A
#
# COMPACT_ATOMS: atom_id res chain seq x y z
N MET A 1 -31.07 18.12 -24.91
CA MET A 1 -30.26 16.95 -24.52
C MET A 1 -29.31 17.36 -23.40
N LEU A 2 -29.66 17.07 -22.14
CA LEU A 2 -28.85 17.40 -20.97
C LEU A 2 -28.10 16.15 -20.51
N ARG A 3 -26.76 16.16 -20.63
CA ARG A 3 -25.87 15.09 -20.15
C ARG A 3 -25.93 15.06 -18.62
N LYS A 4 -26.60 14.04 -18.08
CA LYS A 4 -26.48 13.66 -16.66
C LYS A 4 -25.08 13.09 -16.43
N PHE A 5 -24.21 13.88 -15.81
CA PHE A 5 -22.98 13.33 -15.24
C PHE A 5 -23.36 12.62 -13.93
N SER A 6 -23.26 11.30 -13.94
CA SER A 6 -23.31 10.47 -12.76
C SER A 6 -22.08 10.76 -11.90
N PHE A 7 -22.26 11.52 -10.81
CA PHE A 7 -21.30 11.57 -9.73
C PHE A 7 -21.23 10.17 -9.09
N LEU A 8 -20.25 9.38 -9.52
CA LEU A 8 -19.81 8.20 -8.79
C LEU A 8 -19.30 8.70 -7.45
N LYS A 9 -20.15 8.63 -6.42
CA LYS A 9 -19.76 8.85 -5.02
C LYS A 9 -18.77 7.74 -4.66
N SER A 10 -17.48 8.05 -4.83
CA SER A 10 -16.41 7.23 -4.29
C SER A 10 -16.51 7.26 -2.76
N ASN A 11 -16.81 6.12 -2.16
CA ASN A 11 -16.83 5.95 -0.70
C ASN A 11 -15.41 6.06 -0.07
N ALA A 12 -14.37 6.35 -0.86
CA ALA A 12 -13.01 6.55 -0.36
C ALA A 12 -12.80 7.87 0.42
N LEU A 13 -13.79 8.77 0.42
CA LEU A 13 -13.73 10.10 1.06
C LEU A 13 -14.33 10.14 2.49
N HIS A 14 -14.78 9.02 3.05
CA HIS A 14 -15.61 9.01 4.27
C HIS A 14 -14.87 8.95 5.62
N ASN A 15 -13.56 9.13 5.65
CA ASN A 15 -12.87 9.57 6.86
C ASN A 15 -12.32 10.97 6.58
N PRO A 16 -12.95 12.07 7.09
CA PRO A 16 -12.32 13.38 7.09
C PRO A 16 -11.07 13.26 7.96
N SER A 17 -9.97 12.89 7.31
CA SER A 17 -8.74 12.59 7.99
C SER A 17 -7.90 13.86 7.92
N PRO A 18 -7.64 14.54 9.05
CA PRO A 18 -6.77 15.72 9.08
C PRO A 18 -5.38 15.41 8.52
N PHE A 19 -5.01 14.12 8.45
CA PHE A 19 -3.84 13.64 7.75
C PHE A 19 -3.87 13.92 6.24
N VAL A 20 -4.97 13.61 5.54
CA VAL A 20 -5.03 13.76 4.08
C VAL A 20 -4.99 15.23 3.71
N ASP A 21 -5.73 16.06 4.44
CA ASP A 21 -5.75 17.50 4.21
C ASP A 21 -4.37 18.13 4.45
N GLY A 22 -3.71 17.78 5.56
CA GLY A 22 -2.34 18.24 5.83
C GLY A 22 -1.33 17.75 4.79
N ALA A 23 -1.41 16.48 4.37
CA ALA A 23 -0.53 15.92 3.36
C ALA A 23 -0.72 16.60 1.99
N LEU A 24 -1.96 16.89 1.60
CA LEU A 24 -2.28 17.61 0.38
C LEU A 24 -1.79 19.06 0.43
N GLN A 25 -1.92 19.74 1.58
CA GLN A 25 -1.40 21.09 1.77
C GLN A 25 0.12 21.15 1.59
N LEU A 26 0.87 20.22 2.20
CA LEU A 26 2.33 20.14 2.02
C LEU A 26 2.72 19.88 0.56
N ILE A 27 2.01 19.00 -0.14
CA ILE A 27 2.25 18.74 -1.57
C ILE A 27 1.92 19.97 -2.41
N LYS A 28 0.85 20.71 -2.08
CA LYS A 28 0.47 21.93 -2.77
C LYS A 28 1.55 23.01 -2.63
N LEU A 29 2.08 23.22 -1.42
CA LEU A 29 3.16 24.17 -1.16
C LEU A 29 4.45 23.78 -1.89
N HIS A 30 4.79 22.49 -1.92
CA HIS A 30 5.92 21.98 -2.71
C HIS A 30 5.78 22.29 -4.21
N LEU A 31 4.60 22.07 -4.79
CA LEU A 31 4.35 22.41 -6.20
C LEU A 31 4.33 23.92 -6.44
N ALA A 32 3.75 24.70 -5.53
CA ALA A 32 3.74 26.15 -5.60
C ALA A 32 5.16 26.73 -5.57
N HIS A 33 6.03 26.20 -4.70
CA HIS A 33 7.43 26.61 -4.62
C HIS A 33 8.18 26.30 -5.93
N LYS A 34 7.94 25.12 -6.53
CA LYS A 34 8.53 24.79 -7.84
C LYS A 34 8.11 25.79 -8.92
N ASN A 35 6.84 26.17 -8.96
CA ASN A 35 6.33 27.15 -9.93
C ASN A 35 6.95 28.54 -9.69
N ALA A 36 6.95 29.01 -8.44
CA ALA A 36 7.55 30.30 -8.08
C ALA A 36 9.06 30.36 -8.39
N ALA A 37 9.78 29.25 -8.16
CA ALA A 37 11.20 29.14 -8.47
C ALA A 37 11.48 29.19 -9.98
N MET A 38 10.61 28.61 -10.81
CA MET A 38 10.71 28.72 -12.27
C MET A 38 10.44 30.16 -12.76
N GLU A 39 9.55 30.88 -12.10
CA GLU A 39 9.22 32.28 -12.41
C GLU A 39 10.27 33.27 -11.84
N GLY A 40 11.16 32.82 -10.96
CA GLY A 40 12.21 33.65 -10.35
C GLY A 40 11.71 34.58 -9.24
N ASP A 41 10.49 34.40 -8.74
CA ASP A 41 9.92 35.22 -7.67
C ASP A 41 10.45 34.80 -6.29
N LYS A 42 11.54 35.45 -5.88
CA LYS A 42 12.19 35.20 -4.59
C LYS A 42 11.29 35.50 -3.38
N LYS A 43 10.35 36.44 -3.49
CA LYS A 43 9.45 36.79 -2.37
C LYS A 43 8.42 35.69 -2.17
N ALA A 44 7.85 35.19 -3.27
CA ALA A 44 6.94 34.06 -3.23
C ALA A 44 7.63 32.81 -2.69
N CYS A 45 8.85 32.49 -3.15
CA CYS A 45 9.61 31.36 -2.63
C CYS A 45 9.80 31.44 -1.10
N HIS A 46 10.26 32.58 -0.58
CA HIS A 46 10.49 32.75 0.85
C HIS A 46 9.19 32.66 1.67
N ALA A 47 8.09 33.24 1.18
CA ALA A 47 6.79 33.11 1.82
C ALA A 47 6.34 31.65 1.88
N ILE A 48 6.51 30.90 0.78
CA ILE A 48 6.12 29.49 0.70
C ILE A 48 7.00 28.62 1.61
N GLU A 49 8.31 28.88 1.69
CA GLU A 49 9.22 28.20 2.63
C GLU A 49 8.76 28.38 4.09
N SER A 50 8.42 29.62 4.47
CA SER A 50 7.95 29.92 5.82
C SER A 50 6.62 29.23 6.15
N GLU A 51 5.69 29.18 5.19
CA GLU A 51 4.42 28.50 5.34
C GLU A 51 4.61 26.98 5.40
N PHE A 52 5.51 26.43 4.57
CA PHE A 52 5.82 25.01 4.56
C PHE A 52 6.33 24.52 5.91
N LEU A 53 7.27 25.25 6.53
CA LEU A 53 7.77 24.91 7.86
C LEU A 53 6.66 24.93 8.93
N ARG A 54 5.78 25.93 8.89
CA ARG A 54 4.65 26.03 9.81
C ARG A 54 3.68 24.85 9.65
N GLU A 55 3.34 24.49 8.41
CA GLU A 55 2.45 23.36 8.13
C GLU A 55 3.10 22.01 8.48
N VAL A 56 4.42 21.86 8.33
CA VAL A 56 5.14 20.65 8.76
C VAL A 56 4.98 20.44 10.27
N GLU A 57 5.17 21.47 11.08
CA GLU A 57 4.99 21.39 12.54
C GLU A 57 3.55 21.01 12.92
N ALA A 58 2.55 21.59 12.25
CA ALA A 58 1.15 21.25 12.45
C ALA A 58 0.80 19.81 11.99
N PHE A 59 1.51 19.30 10.98
CA PHE A 59 1.27 17.98 10.39
C PHE A 59 1.87 16.83 11.22
N ARG A 60 2.97 17.06 11.96
CA ARG A 60 3.68 16.00 12.71
C ARG A 60 2.79 15.18 13.66
N PRO A 61 1.91 15.77 14.49
CA PRO A 61 1.01 15.00 15.36
C PRO A 61 0.04 14.12 14.56
N SER A 62 -0.55 14.70 13.50
CA SER A 62 -1.46 14.00 12.59
C SER A 62 -0.78 12.83 11.89
N PHE A 63 0.46 13.01 11.46
CA PHE A 63 1.28 11.95 10.87
C PHE A 63 1.55 10.82 11.86
N THR A 64 1.94 11.16 13.09
CA THR A 64 2.26 10.16 14.13
C THR A 64 1.05 9.27 14.42
N MET A 65 -0.13 9.87 14.61
CA MET A 65 -1.37 9.12 14.88
C MET A 65 -1.83 8.27 13.69
N SER A 66 -1.58 8.72 12.46
CA SER A 66 -2.08 8.09 11.24
C SER A 66 -1.02 7.24 10.52
N SER A 67 0.19 7.10 11.08
CA SER A 67 1.35 6.48 10.44
C SER A 67 1.15 5.01 10.04
N SER A 68 0.30 4.28 10.75
CA SER A 68 -0.04 2.88 10.48
C SER A 68 -1.16 2.70 9.44
N LEU A 69 -1.85 3.77 9.05
CA LEU A 69 -2.97 3.70 8.11
C LEU A 69 -2.49 3.42 6.69
N SER A 70 -3.32 2.69 5.93
CA SER A 70 -3.09 2.42 4.51
C SER A 70 -2.92 3.71 3.69
N VAL A 71 -3.67 4.76 4.06
CA VAL A 71 -3.60 6.08 3.42
C VAL A 71 -2.24 6.73 3.60
N ALA A 72 -1.62 6.61 4.79
CA ALA A 72 -0.31 7.19 5.03
C ALA A 72 0.76 6.57 4.11
N LYS A 73 0.67 5.26 3.84
CA LYS A 73 1.58 4.56 2.92
C LYS A 73 1.54 5.13 1.49
N LEU A 74 0.37 5.59 1.02
CA LEU A 74 0.21 6.17 -0.32
C LEU A 74 0.95 7.50 -0.48
N TYR A 75 0.97 8.32 0.56
CA TYR A 75 1.59 9.65 0.53
C TYR A 75 3.04 9.65 1.03
N THR A 76 3.50 8.58 1.68
CA THR A 76 4.85 8.47 2.27
C THR A 76 5.96 8.89 1.30
N LYS A 77 5.97 8.35 0.07
CA LYS A 77 7.00 8.70 -0.93
C LYS A 77 6.92 10.15 -1.41
N LYS A 78 5.71 10.70 -1.53
CA LYS A 78 5.48 12.08 -1.97
C LYS A 78 5.91 13.07 -0.89
N LEU A 79 5.57 12.79 0.36
CA LEU A 79 5.98 13.59 1.52
C LEU A 79 7.49 13.56 1.72
N HIS A 80 8.12 12.39 1.61
CA HIS A 80 9.57 12.27 1.63
C HIS A 80 10.22 13.15 0.53
N GLY A 81 9.74 13.04 -0.72
CA GLY A 81 10.25 13.87 -1.82
C GLY A 81 10.06 15.37 -1.62
N ALA A 82 8.94 15.80 -1.00
CA ALA A 82 8.71 17.20 -0.67
C ALA A 82 9.67 17.70 0.41
N LEU A 83 9.83 16.96 1.51
CA LEU A 83 10.77 17.31 2.58
C LEU A 83 12.22 17.32 2.09
N SER A 84 12.60 16.41 1.20
CA SER A 84 13.95 16.37 0.61
C SER A 84 14.19 17.58 -0.28
N TYR A 85 13.17 18.03 -1.01
CA TYR A 85 13.27 19.21 -1.87
C TYR A 85 13.53 20.49 -1.07
N PHE A 86 12.87 20.64 0.08
CA PHE A 86 13.13 21.73 1.04
C PHE A 86 14.38 21.49 1.93
N GLN A 87 15.20 20.47 1.63
CA GLN A 87 16.46 20.16 2.33
C GLN A 87 16.31 19.88 3.84
N LEU A 88 15.14 19.40 4.27
CA LEU A 88 14.84 19.08 5.68
C LEU A 88 15.32 17.67 6.05
N HIS A 89 16.62 17.41 5.92
CA HIS A 89 17.20 16.07 6.16
C HIS A 89 17.24 15.67 7.63
N ASP A 90 17.44 16.63 8.53
CA ASP A 90 17.48 16.38 9.97
C ASP A 90 16.10 16.39 10.65
N ASP A 91 15.03 16.54 9.87
CA ASP A 91 13.67 16.61 10.39
C ASP A 91 13.22 15.25 10.99
N PRO A 92 12.58 15.24 12.18
CA PRO A 92 12.03 14.02 12.76
C PRO A 92 11.07 13.25 11.84
N LEU A 93 10.26 13.98 11.06
CA LEU A 93 9.33 13.42 10.09
C LEU A 93 10.08 12.73 8.95
N MET A 94 11.19 13.30 8.48
CA MET A 94 12.05 12.68 7.46
C MET A 94 12.55 11.32 7.95
N ARG A 95 13.11 11.27 9.17
CA ARG A 95 13.62 10.02 9.76
C ARG A 95 12.52 8.96 9.91
N GLN A 96 11.30 9.38 10.28
CA GLN A 96 10.16 8.46 10.37
C GLN A 96 9.78 7.90 8.99
N LEU A 97 9.77 8.74 7.96
CA LEU A 97 9.47 8.32 6.59
C LEU A 97 10.53 7.35 6.05
N ASP A 98 11.82 7.61 6.31
CA ASP A 98 12.93 6.71 5.94
C ASP A 98 12.75 5.32 6.54
N LEU A 99 12.40 5.26 7.84
CA LEU A 99 12.15 4.00 8.53
C LEU A 99 10.95 3.25 7.92
N ILE A 100 9.89 3.96 7.53
CA ILE A 100 8.71 3.35 6.90
C ILE A 100 9.06 2.81 5.52
N ILE A 101 9.75 3.60 4.69
CA ILE A 101 10.17 3.21 3.34
C ILE A 101 11.13 2.03 3.40
N GLY A 102 12.13 2.08 4.29
CA GLY A 102 13.10 0.99 4.50
C GLY A 102 12.43 -0.31 4.92
N LYS A 103 11.53 -0.26 5.92
CA LYS A 103 10.78 -1.44 6.37
C LYS A 103 9.88 -2.02 5.28
N GLN A 104 9.20 -1.19 4.49
CA GLN A 104 8.38 -1.66 3.37
C GLN A 104 9.21 -2.33 2.29
N SER A 105 10.34 -1.75 1.92
CA SER A 105 11.26 -2.31 0.92
C SER A 105 11.84 -3.66 1.38
N MET A 106 12.29 -3.76 2.63
CA MET A 106 12.81 -5.01 3.19
C MET A 106 11.75 -6.12 3.30
N ARG A 107 10.50 -5.79 3.67
CA ARG A 107 9.42 -6.79 3.72
C ARG A 107 9.13 -7.41 2.35
N GLN A 108 9.23 -6.61 1.28
CA GLN A 108 9.06 -7.10 -0.09
C GLN A 108 10.21 -8.01 -0.52
N SER A 109 11.45 -7.75 -0.07
CA SER A 109 12.59 -8.62 -0.38
C SER A 109 12.58 -9.91 0.43
N THR A 110 12.11 -9.92 1.68
CA THR A 110 11.99 -11.16 2.47
C THR A 110 10.97 -12.14 1.92
N ASN A 111 9.94 -11.67 1.21
CA ASN A 111 9.01 -12.55 0.48
C ASN A 111 9.60 -13.12 -0.82
N ARG A 112 10.74 -12.57 -1.30
CA ARG A 112 11.44 -13.04 -2.51
C ARG A 112 12.77 -13.75 -2.22
N HIS A 113 13.37 -13.51 -1.07
CA HIS A 113 14.56 -14.22 -0.62
C HIS A 113 14.16 -15.50 0.11
N ALA A 114 13.94 -16.55 -0.68
CA ALA A 114 14.33 -17.89 -0.25
C ALA A 114 15.77 -17.79 0.28
N GLY A 115 15.98 -18.25 1.51
CA GLY A 115 17.21 -18.01 2.27
C GLY A 115 18.50 -18.37 1.52
N VAL A 116 19.57 -17.69 1.92
CA VAL A 116 20.95 -17.84 1.39
C VAL A 116 21.56 -19.22 1.68
N PHE A 117 20.86 -20.09 2.43
CA PHE A 117 21.20 -21.51 2.46
C PHE A 117 20.68 -22.17 1.20
N LYS A 118 21.59 -22.71 0.38
CA LYS A 118 21.30 -23.55 -0.77
C LYS A 118 20.41 -24.73 -0.36
N THR A 119 19.10 -24.53 -0.33
CA THR A 119 18.15 -25.64 -0.32
C THR A 119 18.21 -26.30 -1.69
N PRO A 120 18.34 -27.63 -1.77
CA PRO A 120 18.37 -28.31 -3.06
C PRO A 120 17.12 -27.94 -3.85
N ALA A 121 17.30 -27.69 -5.16
CA ALA A 121 16.25 -27.28 -6.10
C ALA A 121 15.01 -28.20 -6.10
N SER A 122 15.12 -29.40 -5.53
CA SER A 122 14.03 -30.32 -5.22
C SER A 122 12.91 -29.70 -4.37
N THR A 123 13.23 -28.79 -3.43
CA THR A 123 12.27 -28.29 -2.42
C THR A 123 11.25 -27.28 -2.99
N GLN A 124 11.60 -26.53 -4.03
CA GLN A 124 10.68 -25.58 -4.66
C GLN A 124 9.61 -26.28 -5.51
N MET A 125 9.94 -27.40 -6.17
CA MET A 125 8.93 -28.22 -6.85
C MET A 125 8.00 -28.96 -5.88
N THR A 126 8.47 -29.29 -4.68
CA THR A 126 7.63 -29.95 -3.65
C THR A 126 6.65 -28.99 -2.97
N LEU A 127 6.98 -27.70 -2.89
CA LEU A 127 6.07 -26.68 -2.34
C LEU A 127 4.89 -26.38 -3.27
N LEU A 128 5.11 -26.39 -4.59
CA LEU A 128 4.03 -26.25 -5.58
C LEU A 128 3.14 -27.49 -5.59
N SER A 129 3.72 -28.69 -5.59
CA SER A 129 2.95 -29.94 -5.58
C SER A 129 2.18 -30.21 -4.28
N SER A 130 2.59 -29.61 -3.15
CA SER A 130 1.85 -29.68 -1.88
C SER A 130 0.67 -28.70 -1.82
N LEU A 131 0.69 -27.65 -2.64
CA LEU A 131 -0.37 -26.63 -2.68
C LEU A 131 -1.41 -26.94 -3.76
N GLU A 132 -1.04 -27.69 -4.80
CA GLU A 132 -1.94 -28.17 -5.84
C GLU A 132 -2.68 -29.45 -5.40
N GLU A 133 -3.83 -29.70 -6.04
CA GLU A 133 -4.53 -30.97 -5.90
C GLU A 133 -3.83 -32.05 -6.72
N ARG A 134 -3.81 -33.28 -6.19
CA ARG A 134 -3.25 -34.44 -6.92
C ARG A 134 -4.07 -34.81 -8.15
N GLU A 135 -5.38 -34.57 -8.09
CA GLU A 135 -6.34 -34.77 -9.17
C GLU A 135 -7.25 -33.54 -9.19
N GLU A 136 -7.51 -32.98 -10.37
CA GLU A 136 -8.31 -31.75 -10.49
C GLU A 136 -9.77 -32.04 -10.15
N THR A 137 -10.20 -31.62 -8.95
CA THR A 137 -11.58 -31.81 -8.51
C THR A 137 -12.39 -30.53 -8.71
N VAL A 138 -13.61 -30.68 -9.22
CA VAL A 138 -14.59 -29.58 -9.40
C VAL A 138 -15.73 -29.79 -8.43
N LEU A 139 -15.95 -28.82 -7.53
CA LEU A 139 -17.07 -28.87 -6.61
C LEU A 139 -18.38 -28.63 -7.37
N PRO A 140 -19.50 -29.28 -6.98
CA PRO A 140 -20.79 -29.08 -7.65
C PRO A 140 -21.26 -27.62 -7.69
N THR A 141 -20.87 -26.81 -6.70
CA THR A 141 -21.17 -25.38 -6.59
C THR A 141 -20.43 -24.51 -7.61
N GLU A 142 -19.45 -25.07 -8.32
CA GLU A 142 -18.53 -24.35 -9.22
C GLU A 142 -18.69 -24.79 -10.68
N LEU A 143 -19.73 -25.58 -10.96
CA LEU A 143 -20.08 -26.00 -12.32
C LEU A 143 -20.69 -24.81 -13.11
N PRO A 144 -20.47 -24.73 -14.42
CA PRO A 144 -19.75 -25.70 -15.26
C PRO A 144 -18.22 -25.47 -15.33
N HIS A 145 -17.74 -24.27 -15.03
CA HIS A 145 -16.31 -23.92 -15.09
C HIS A 145 -15.88 -23.23 -13.79
N PRO A 146 -15.01 -23.86 -12.99
CA PRO A 146 -14.57 -23.26 -11.73
C PRO A 146 -13.77 -21.97 -11.98
N PRO A 147 -14.05 -20.88 -11.25
CA PRO A 147 -13.34 -19.62 -11.39
C PRO A 147 -11.98 -19.68 -10.71
N LYS A 148 -11.03 -20.38 -11.33
CA LYS A 148 -9.66 -20.51 -10.81
C LYS A 148 -8.90 -19.20 -10.98
N PRO A 149 -8.32 -18.63 -9.91
CA PRO A 149 -7.47 -17.44 -10.04
C PRO A 149 -6.15 -17.77 -10.74
N ASP A 150 -5.54 -16.77 -11.35
CA ASP A 150 -4.24 -16.91 -12.02
C ASP A 150 -3.15 -17.28 -10.99
N PRO A 151 -2.43 -18.41 -11.17
CA PRO A 151 -1.35 -18.81 -10.25
C PRO A 151 -0.18 -17.83 -10.21
N PHE A 152 -0.04 -16.96 -11.21
CA PHE A 152 1.01 -15.94 -11.26
C PHE A 152 0.66 -14.67 -10.48
N GLU A 153 -0.60 -14.49 -10.08
CA GLU A 153 -1.01 -13.33 -9.30
C GLU A 153 -0.63 -13.52 -7.82
N PRO A 154 0.15 -12.60 -7.22
CA PRO A 154 0.54 -12.73 -5.83
C PRO A 154 -0.64 -12.47 -4.90
N LEU A 155 -0.83 -13.35 -3.92
CA LEU A 155 -1.82 -13.16 -2.84
C LEU A 155 -1.56 -11.87 -2.05
N ARG A 156 -2.63 -11.28 -1.48
CA ARG A 156 -2.53 -10.08 -0.62
C ARG A 156 -1.60 -10.27 0.58
N GLU A 157 -1.06 -9.15 1.07
CA GLU A 157 -0.10 -9.13 2.18
C GLU A 157 -0.70 -9.80 3.44
N GLY A 158 -0.01 -10.81 3.98
CA GLY A 158 -0.47 -11.54 5.17
C GLY A 158 -1.51 -12.65 4.91
N ALA A 159 -1.85 -12.93 3.65
CA ALA A 159 -2.76 -14.02 3.27
C ALA A 159 -2.22 -15.41 3.65
N LEU A 160 -3.14 -16.31 4.00
CA LEU A 160 -2.85 -17.70 4.29
C LEU A 160 -2.72 -18.50 2.98
N LYS A 161 -1.58 -19.20 2.82
CA LYS A 161 -1.38 -20.17 1.75
C LYS A 161 -2.10 -21.48 2.09
N VAL A 162 -3.42 -21.51 1.89
CA VAL A 162 -4.22 -22.73 2.08
C VAL A 162 -3.94 -23.71 0.92
N PRO A 163 -3.77 -25.02 1.17
CA PRO A 163 -3.70 -26.01 0.10
C PRO A 163 -5.00 -26.07 -0.71
N ALA A 164 -4.90 -26.32 -2.02
CA ALA A 164 -6.03 -26.42 -2.94
C ALA A 164 -7.13 -27.36 -2.40
N ARG A 165 -6.75 -28.55 -1.91
CA ARG A 165 -7.66 -29.57 -1.35
C ARG A 165 -8.53 -29.14 -0.17
N HIS A 166 -8.09 -28.13 0.59
CA HIS A 166 -8.75 -27.71 1.84
C HIS A 166 -9.51 -26.39 1.65
N ARG A 167 -9.68 -25.95 0.39
CA ARG A 167 -10.44 -24.73 0.08
C ARG A 167 -11.94 -25.02 0.17
N GLY A 168 -12.70 -24.07 0.68
CA GLY A 168 -14.17 -24.12 0.58
C GLY A 168 -14.68 -23.86 -0.84
N HIS A 169 -14.07 -22.91 -1.55
CA HIS A 169 -14.41 -22.52 -2.91
C HIS A 169 -13.20 -21.87 -3.59
N TRP A 170 -13.05 -21.99 -4.92
CA TRP A 170 -12.06 -21.28 -5.73
C TRP A 170 -12.15 -19.75 -5.65
N VAL A 171 -13.35 -19.18 -5.42
CA VAL A 171 -13.50 -17.73 -5.21
C VAL A 171 -12.70 -17.27 -3.99
N LEU A 172 -12.68 -18.05 -2.90
CA LEU A 172 -11.91 -17.73 -1.68
C LEU A 172 -10.39 -17.77 -1.89
N ARG A 173 -9.93 -18.21 -3.06
CA ARG A 173 -8.52 -18.21 -3.47
C ARG A 173 -8.12 -16.96 -4.23
N ASP A 174 -9.09 -16.13 -4.61
CA ASP A 174 -8.84 -14.86 -5.28
C ASP A 174 -7.93 -13.97 -4.41
N PRO A 175 -6.81 -13.44 -4.95
CA PRO A 175 -5.88 -12.60 -4.21
C PRO A 175 -6.52 -11.43 -3.44
N GLY A 176 -7.61 -10.88 -3.95
CA GLY A 176 -8.36 -9.79 -3.31
C GLY A 176 -9.07 -10.18 -2.00
N ILE A 177 -9.49 -11.44 -1.88
CA ILE A 177 -10.29 -11.94 -0.75
C ILE A 177 -9.63 -13.09 0.03
N ALA A 178 -8.45 -13.54 -0.39
CA ALA A 178 -7.71 -14.62 0.26
C ALA A 178 -7.49 -14.36 1.75
N ILE A 179 -8.11 -15.14 2.63
CA ILE A 179 -8.13 -14.93 4.09
C ILE A 179 -6.74 -14.72 4.70
N THR A 180 -6.61 -13.72 5.57
CA THR A 180 -5.37 -13.43 6.32
C THR A 180 -5.32 -14.15 7.66
N ARG A 181 -4.13 -14.19 8.28
CA ARG A 181 -3.95 -14.76 9.64
C ARG A 181 -4.79 -14.07 10.71
N GLU A 182 -5.05 -12.78 10.54
CA GLU A 182 -5.80 -11.99 11.52
C GLU A 182 -7.30 -12.24 11.37
N GLU A 183 -7.82 -12.19 10.13
CA GLU A 183 -9.21 -12.51 9.83
C GLU A 183 -9.53 -13.97 10.19
N ARG A 184 -8.60 -14.91 10.05
CA ARG A 184 -8.83 -16.32 10.43
C ARG A 184 -9.20 -16.51 11.91
N LYS A 185 -8.92 -15.53 12.77
CA LYS A 185 -9.28 -15.58 14.19
C LYS A 185 -10.75 -15.24 14.44
N SER A 186 -11.36 -14.45 13.56
CA SER A 186 -12.76 -14.04 13.63
C SER A 186 -13.64 -14.83 12.65
N ASP A 187 -13.12 -15.08 11.45
CA ASP A 187 -13.86 -15.59 10.31
C ASP A 187 -13.33 -16.96 9.86
N PRO A 188 -14.21 -17.95 9.67
CA PRO A 188 -13.81 -19.32 9.36
C PRO A 188 -13.46 -19.56 7.89
N TRP A 189 -13.73 -18.62 6.96
CA TRP A 189 -13.50 -18.78 5.52
C TRP A 189 -13.08 -17.48 4.85
#